data_AF-A0A949YWI0-F1
#
_entry.id   AF-A0A949YWI0-F1
#
_cell.length_a   1.000
_cell.length_b   1.000
_cell.length_c   1.000
_cell.angle_alpha   90.00
_cell.angle_beta   90.00
_cell.angle_gamma   90.00
#
_symmetry.space_group_name_H-M   'P 1'
#
loop_
_entity.id
_entity.type
_entity.pdbx_description
1 polymer ?
#
loop_
_entity_poly.entity_id
_entity_poly.type
_entity_poly.pdbx_seq_one_letter_code
_entity_poly.pdbx_strand_id
1 'polypeptide(L)'
;MASDLQTDGQLARRLEQGETLPAEWYASPAVFAVENSKIFRKCWQYVGHAGQAGRPGDFFTARLGDIPIVVTRDDSGVLRAMANVCRHRGSEVVLECAGNRKTLQCHYHGWTYNLDGSLRAAPRANEQASFAKENLALVSFALEQWGPLIFVNPDPLARSFGEINSGLPALFERAGVDLGRLRMVRRDLYDLSANWKIVIENFNECYHCPVAHPKFSELIDTDAYSSDTANEYFSSYYGPIVGLSNRGVNYVTLWPTVMFALSAKPHGMQVLRTWPLDARHTRETIDYYFSEEVSEKESREYVELSDLVQREDIVLCESVQRGLDSGVINHGHLMLSRERGIQHFQKLVHRFVTGG
;
A
#
# COMPACT_ATOMS: atom_id res chain seq x y z
N MET A 1 -28.57 -7.72 -2.96
CA MET A 1 -28.66 -6.44 -3.71
C MET A 1 -28.16 -5.36 -2.78
N ALA A 2 -27.11 -4.64 -3.15
CA ALA A 2 -26.46 -3.59 -2.36
C ALA A 2 -27.33 -2.31 -2.31
N SER A 3 -28.56 -2.42 -1.82
CA SER A 3 -29.58 -1.36 -1.93
C SER A 3 -29.56 -0.34 -0.79
N ASP A 4 -28.73 -0.50 0.24
CA ASP A 4 -28.65 0.43 1.37
C ASP A 4 -27.19 0.80 1.73
N LEU A 5 -26.32 0.99 0.72
CA LEU A 5 -25.18 1.88 0.93
C LEU A 5 -25.77 3.27 1.17
N GLN A 6 -26.06 3.56 2.45
CA GLN A 6 -26.81 4.70 2.98
C GLN A 6 -26.60 5.94 2.11
N THR A 7 -27.70 6.60 1.70
CA THR A 7 -27.71 7.74 0.77
C THR A 7 -26.46 8.60 0.94
N ASP A 8 -25.59 8.63 -0.08
CA ASP A 8 -24.23 9.21 -0.12
C ASP A 8 -24.07 10.52 0.69
N GLY A 9 -25.05 11.43 0.60
CA GLY A 9 -25.02 12.71 1.34
C GLY A 9 -25.23 12.64 2.85
N GLN A 10 -25.82 11.56 3.39
CA GLN A 10 -25.95 11.37 4.84
C GLN A 10 -24.65 10.85 5.44
N LEU A 11 -24.03 9.84 4.85
CA LEU A 11 -22.77 9.28 5.36
C LEU A 11 -21.63 10.30 5.29
N ALA A 12 -21.51 11.06 4.19
CA ALA A 12 -20.51 12.13 4.10
C ALA A 12 -20.60 13.14 5.27
N ARG A 13 -21.81 13.60 5.62
CA ARG A 13 -22.01 14.53 6.75
C ARG A 13 -21.68 13.91 8.11
N ARG A 14 -21.98 12.62 8.29
CA ARG A 14 -21.68 11.88 9.52
C ARG A 14 -20.16 11.71 9.71
N LEU A 15 -19.44 11.43 8.63
CA LEU A 15 -17.97 11.42 8.63
C LEU A 15 -17.39 12.79 9.02
N GLU A 16 -17.93 13.90 8.49
CA GLU A 16 -17.50 15.26 8.90
C GLU A 16 -17.70 15.53 10.39
N GLN A 17 -18.71 14.90 11.00
CA GLN A 17 -19.04 15.02 12.43
C GLN A 17 -18.29 14.01 13.31
N GLY A 18 -17.44 13.16 12.71
CA GLY A 18 -16.59 12.21 13.42
C GLY A 18 -17.22 10.84 13.66
N GLU A 19 -18.37 10.51 13.10
CA GLU A 19 -18.80 9.10 13.12
C GLU A 19 -17.96 8.27 12.15
N THR A 20 -17.66 7.02 12.52
CA THR A 20 -16.88 6.13 11.65
C THR A 20 -17.70 5.61 10.47
N LEU A 21 -17.04 4.94 9.52
CA LEU A 21 -17.73 4.11 8.53
C LEU A 21 -18.65 3.08 9.23
N PRO A 22 -19.74 2.65 8.57
CA PRO A 22 -20.62 1.62 9.11
C PRO A 22 -19.87 0.30 9.35
N ALA A 23 -20.22 -0.43 10.41
CA ALA A 23 -19.61 -1.73 10.75
C ALA A 23 -19.62 -2.71 9.57
N GLU A 24 -20.68 -2.71 8.76
CA GLU A 24 -20.79 -3.55 7.55
C GLU A 24 -19.65 -3.31 6.55
N TRP A 25 -19.12 -2.09 6.45
CA TRP A 25 -18.04 -1.78 5.50
C TRP A 25 -16.71 -2.45 5.89
N TYR A 26 -16.57 -2.88 7.13
CA TYR A 26 -15.40 -3.63 7.62
C TYR A 26 -15.60 -5.15 7.56
N ALA A 27 -16.75 -5.62 7.08
CA ALA A 27 -17.17 -7.01 7.28
C ALA A 27 -17.73 -7.67 6.02
N SER A 28 -18.37 -6.89 5.16
CA SER A 28 -19.14 -7.40 4.03
C SER A 28 -18.25 -7.76 2.84
N PRO A 29 -18.27 -9.02 2.36
CA PRO A 29 -17.60 -9.40 1.12
C PRO A 29 -18.11 -8.62 -0.10
N ALA A 30 -19.37 -8.16 -0.07
CA ALA A 30 -19.94 -7.34 -1.14
C ALA A 30 -19.32 -5.94 -1.16
N VAL A 31 -19.10 -5.34 0.03
CA VAL A 31 -18.37 -4.06 0.13
C VAL A 31 -16.93 -4.25 -0.34
N PHE A 32 -16.26 -5.31 0.11
CA PHE A 32 -14.89 -5.61 -0.33
C PHE A 32 -14.78 -5.78 -1.86
N ALA A 33 -15.77 -6.39 -2.51
CA ALA A 33 -15.80 -6.49 -3.97
C ALA A 33 -15.92 -5.11 -4.65
N VAL A 34 -16.70 -4.19 -4.06
CA VAL A 34 -16.79 -2.80 -4.53
C VAL A 34 -15.46 -2.06 -4.32
N GLU A 35 -14.82 -2.22 -3.16
CA GLU A 35 -13.50 -1.64 -2.87
C GLU A 35 -12.44 -2.14 -3.88
N ASN A 36 -12.42 -3.44 -4.20
CA ASN A 36 -11.56 -3.95 -5.27
C ASN A 36 -11.83 -3.26 -6.60
N SER A 37 -13.09 -3.14 -7.01
CA SER A 37 -13.44 -2.55 -8.30
C SER A 37 -13.17 -1.05 -8.39
N LYS A 38 -13.38 -0.30 -7.30
CA LYS A 38 -13.38 1.16 -7.31
C LYS A 38 -12.13 1.79 -6.70
N ILE A 39 -11.42 1.09 -5.82
CA ILE A 39 -10.18 1.57 -5.19
C ILE A 39 -8.98 0.85 -5.80
N PHE A 40 -8.80 -0.45 -5.49
CA PHE A 40 -7.55 -1.15 -5.84
C PHE A 40 -7.36 -1.33 -7.35
N ARG A 41 -8.44 -1.32 -8.14
CA ARG A 41 -8.37 -1.37 -9.61
C ARG A 41 -8.29 -0.01 -10.30
N LYS A 42 -8.20 1.08 -9.55
CA LYS A 42 -8.25 2.47 -10.06
C LYS A 42 -7.18 3.40 -9.50
N CYS A 43 -6.60 3.06 -8.36
CA CYS A 43 -5.61 3.89 -7.68
C CYS A 43 -4.18 3.40 -7.92
N TRP A 44 -3.24 4.35 -7.85
CA TRP A 44 -1.82 4.06 -7.75
C TRP A 44 -1.54 3.28 -6.47
N GLN A 45 -0.76 2.21 -6.56
CA GLN A 45 -0.34 1.40 -5.41
C GLN A 45 1.16 1.18 -5.45
N TYR A 46 1.81 1.29 -4.29
CA TYR A 46 3.17 0.83 -4.11
C TYR A 46 3.22 -0.69 -4.28
N VAL A 47 4.13 -1.19 -5.13
CA VAL A 47 4.26 -2.63 -5.43
C VAL A 47 5.62 -3.22 -5.10
N GLY A 48 6.63 -2.39 -4.90
CA GLY A 48 7.97 -2.85 -4.55
C GLY A 48 9.07 -1.83 -4.82
N HIS A 49 10.29 -2.25 -4.55
CA HIS A 49 11.49 -1.43 -4.68
C HIS A 49 12.18 -1.67 -6.02
N ALA A 50 12.71 -0.62 -6.64
CA ALA A 50 13.37 -0.67 -7.95
C ALA A 50 14.59 -1.60 -7.97
N GLY A 51 15.24 -1.81 -6.83
CA GLY A 51 16.31 -2.80 -6.68
C GLY A 51 15.88 -4.25 -6.92
N GLN A 52 14.59 -4.58 -6.80
CA GLN A 52 14.05 -5.91 -7.15
C GLN A 52 14.06 -6.16 -8.67
N ALA A 53 14.12 -5.10 -9.47
CA ALA A 53 14.28 -5.14 -10.92
C ALA A 53 15.43 -4.20 -11.32
N GLY A 54 16.64 -4.46 -10.80
CA GLY A 54 17.79 -3.56 -10.92
C GLY A 54 18.48 -3.60 -12.28
N ARG A 55 18.48 -4.75 -12.97
CA ARG A 55 19.17 -4.97 -14.25
C ARG A 55 18.20 -5.47 -15.32
N PRO A 56 18.48 -5.26 -16.62
CA PRO A 56 17.71 -5.86 -17.70
C PRO A 56 17.49 -7.37 -17.49
N GLY A 57 16.27 -7.83 -17.71
CA GLY A 57 15.84 -9.20 -17.47
C GLY A 57 15.36 -9.49 -16.05
N ASP A 58 15.71 -8.65 -15.07
CA ASP A 58 15.20 -8.81 -13.69
C ASP A 58 13.68 -8.57 -13.68
N PHE A 59 12.97 -9.38 -12.91
CA PHE A 59 11.54 -9.25 -12.68
C PHE A 59 11.16 -9.58 -11.24
N PHE A 60 10.01 -9.07 -10.80
CA PHE A 60 9.32 -9.54 -9.60
C PHE A 60 7.81 -9.56 -9.82
N THR A 61 7.11 -10.41 -9.08
CA THR A 61 5.65 -10.47 -9.09
C THR A 61 5.07 -9.77 -7.88
N ALA A 62 3.92 -9.13 -8.06
CA ALA A 62 3.16 -8.49 -6.99
C ALA A 62 1.65 -8.61 -7.28
N ARG A 63 0.84 -7.88 -6.52
CA ARG A 63 -0.62 -7.81 -6.72
C ARG A 63 -1.12 -6.37 -6.62
N LEU A 64 -2.17 -6.04 -7.37
CA LEU A 64 -2.94 -4.81 -7.27
C LEU A 64 -4.38 -5.20 -6.89
N GLY A 65 -4.69 -5.16 -5.59
CA GLY A 65 -5.84 -5.89 -5.05
C GLY A 65 -5.81 -7.36 -5.47
N ASP A 66 -6.80 -7.78 -6.25
CA ASP A 66 -6.93 -9.15 -6.73
C ASP A 66 -6.21 -9.44 -8.08
N ILE A 67 -5.58 -8.45 -8.71
CA ILE A 67 -4.90 -8.60 -10.00
C ILE A 67 -3.45 -9.06 -9.77
N PRO A 68 -3.02 -10.26 -10.22
CA PRO A 68 -1.61 -10.63 -10.21
C PRO A 68 -0.85 -9.84 -11.27
N ILE A 69 0.29 -9.27 -10.88
CA ILE A 69 1.12 -8.45 -11.76
C ILE A 69 2.55 -8.97 -11.81
N VAL A 70 3.23 -8.68 -12.92
CA VAL A 70 4.67 -8.84 -13.06
C VAL A 70 5.27 -7.50 -13.43
N VAL A 71 6.32 -7.11 -12.71
CA VAL A 71 7.16 -5.96 -13.02
C VAL A 71 8.47 -6.47 -13.58
N THR A 72 8.85 -6.01 -14.76
CA THR A 72 10.10 -6.38 -15.44
C THR A 72 10.97 -5.14 -15.68
N ARG A 73 12.28 -5.32 -15.80
CA ARG A 73 13.14 -4.38 -16.53
C ARG A 73 13.45 -4.97 -17.89
N ASP A 74 12.97 -4.33 -18.95
CA ASP A 74 13.15 -4.81 -20.32
C ASP A 74 14.61 -4.66 -20.82
N ASP A 75 14.89 -5.18 -22.01
CA ASP A 75 16.24 -5.15 -22.61
C ASP A 75 16.73 -3.72 -22.90
N SER A 76 15.83 -2.75 -22.99
CA SER A 76 16.16 -1.32 -23.11
C SER A 76 16.42 -0.64 -21.75
N GLY A 77 16.27 -1.39 -20.65
CA GLY A 77 16.43 -0.90 -19.30
C GLY A 77 15.18 -0.21 -18.74
N VAL A 78 14.04 -0.26 -19.41
CA VAL A 78 12.79 0.39 -18.98
C VAL A 78 11.99 -0.53 -18.07
N LEU A 79 11.46 -0.01 -16.96
CA LEU A 79 10.55 -0.74 -16.09
C LEU A 79 9.16 -0.85 -16.75
N ARG A 80 8.57 -2.05 -16.68
CA ARG A 80 7.23 -2.34 -17.21
C ARG A 80 6.41 -3.04 -16.15
N ALA A 81 5.14 -2.66 -16.01
CA ALA A 81 4.17 -3.39 -15.21
C ALA A 81 3.08 -3.97 -16.12
N MET A 82 2.79 -5.24 -15.94
CA MET A 82 1.79 -5.96 -16.75
C MET A 82 0.99 -6.91 -15.87
N ALA A 83 -0.21 -7.26 -16.33
CA ALA A 83 -0.95 -8.38 -15.78
C ALA A 83 -0.14 -9.68 -15.94
N ASN A 84 0.10 -10.39 -14.84
CA ASN A 84 0.70 -11.73 -14.87
C ASN A 84 -0.36 -12.76 -15.24
N VAL A 85 -1.01 -12.57 -16.40
CA VAL A 85 -2.14 -13.38 -16.86
C VAL A 85 -1.98 -13.64 -18.34
N CYS A 86 -1.74 -14.90 -18.70
CA CYS A 86 -1.55 -15.32 -20.09
C CYS A 86 -2.82 -15.04 -20.90
N ARG A 87 -2.66 -14.38 -22.05
CA ARG A 87 -3.75 -14.03 -22.97
C ARG A 87 -4.41 -15.22 -23.66
N HIS A 88 -3.85 -16.43 -23.52
CA HIS A 88 -4.45 -17.65 -24.06
C HIS A 88 -5.64 -18.13 -23.20
N ARG A 89 -5.38 -18.58 -21.97
CA ARG A 89 -6.39 -19.18 -21.08
C ARG A 89 -6.29 -18.70 -19.63
N GLY A 90 -5.67 -17.55 -19.40
CA GLY A 90 -5.67 -16.88 -18.09
C GLY A 90 -4.73 -17.46 -17.03
N SER A 91 -3.86 -18.40 -17.38
CA SER A 91 -2.83 -18.93 -16.46
C SER A 91 -1.80 -17.86 -16.12
N GLU A 92 -1.31 -17.85 -14.88
CA GLU A 92 -0.18 -17.00 -14.49
C GLU A 92 1.05 -17.30 -15.36
N VAL A 93 1.67 -16.26 -15.92
CA VAL A 93 2.81 -16.42 -16.83
C VAL A 93 4.06 -16.78 -16.04
N VAL A 94 4.24 -16.15 -14.88
CA VAL A 94 5.38 -16.28 -13.97
C VAL A 94 4.86 -16.76 -12.62
N LEU A 95 5.45 -17.83 -12.07
CA LEU A 95 5.08 -18.36 -10.75
C LEU A 95 6.08 -17.95 -9.66
N GLU A 96 7.30 -17.58 -10.07
CA GLU A 96 8.34 -17.16 -9.14
C GLU A 96 8.13 -15.73 -8.66
N CYS A 97 8.37 -15.47 -7.37
CA CYS A 97 8.25 -14.14 -6.80
C CYS A 97 9.22 -13.12 -7.41
N ALA A 98 10.37 -13.58 -7.89
CA ALA A 98 11.39 -12.79 -8.57
C ALA A 98 12.35 -13.67 -9.37
N GLY A 99 13.10 -13.06 -10.29
CA GLY A 99 14.15 -13.75 -11.03
C GLY A 99 14.75 -12.88 -12.13
N ASN A 100 15.57 -13.50 -12.98
CA ASN A 100 16.13 -12.86 -14.18
C ASN A 100 15.91 -13.78 -15.40
N ARG A 101 15.28 -13.25 -16.46
CA ARG A 101 14.97 -14.01 -17.69
C ARG A 101 15.04 -13.11 -18.92
N LYS A 102 15.26 -13.72 -20.10
CA LYS A 102 15.16 -13.02 -21.40
C LYS A 102 13.73 -12.93 -21.93
N THR A 103 12.82 -13.79 -21.45
CA THR A 103 11.41 -13.85 -21.85
C THR A 103 10.56 -14.43 -20.74
N LEU A 104 9.26 -14.15 -20.77
CA LEU A 104 8.27 -14.73 -19.87
C LEU A 104 7.50 -15.84 -20.61
N GLN A 105 7.70 -17.10 -20.23
CA GLN A 105 7.01 -18.24 -20.86
C GLN A 105 5.93 -18.78 -19.93
N CYS A 106 4.68 -18.79 -20.40
CA CYS A 106 3.57 -19.39 -19.68
C CYS A 106 3.76 -20.90 -19.58
N HIS A 107 3.77 -21.40 -18.34
CA HIS A 107 3.96 -22.81 -18.01
C HIS A 107 2.85 -23.73 -18.54
N TYR A 108 1.69 -23.18 -18.93
CA TYR A 108 0.55 -24.01 -19.35
C TYR A 108 0.71 -24.55 -20.78
N HIS A 109 0.90 -23.67 -21.77
CA HIS A 109 0.99 -24.07 -23.18
C HIS A 109 2.20 -23.46 -23.91
N GLY A 110 3.16 -22.90 -23.18
CA GLY A 110 4.41 -22.39 -23.75
C GLY A 110 4.28 -21.12 -24.58
N TRP A 111 3.19 -20.34 -24.41
CA TRP A 111 3.11 -18.99 -24.97
C TRP A 111 4.20 -18.12 -24.32
N THR A 112 5.01 -17.49 -25.16
CA THR A 112 6.19 -16.75 -24.72
C THR A 112 6.03 -15.28 -25.05
N TYR A 113 6.24 -14.43 -24.06
CA TYR A 113 6.18 -12.99 -24.12
C TYR A 113 7.59 -12.40 -23.96
N ASN A 114 7.85 -11.28 -24.64
CA ASN A 114 9.00 -10.44 -24.35
C ASN A 114 8.81 -9.73 -23.00
N LEU A 115 9.86 -9.10 -22.48
CA LEU A 115 9.82 -8.39 -21.20
C LEU A 115 9.01 -7.09 -21.25
N ASP A 116 8.71 -6.58 -22.44
CA ASP A 116 7.75 -5.48 -22.66
C ASP A 116 6.29 -5.95 -22.75
N GLY A 117 6.06 -7.27 -22.65
CA GLY A 117 4.74 -7.89 -22.71
C GLY A 117 4.27 -8.30 -24.09
N SER A 118 4.97 -7.92 -25.17
CA SER A 118 4.60 -8.30 -26.53
C SER A 118 4.67 -9.83 -26.72
N LEU A 119 3.70 -10.40 -27.43
CA LEU A 119 3.68 -11.84 -27.70
C LEU A 119 4.79 -12.21 -28.70
N ARG A 120 5.83 -12.89 -28.21
CA ARG A 120 6.95 -13.35 -29.04
C ARG A 120 6.55 -14.57 -29.87
N ALA A 121 6.03 -15.60 -29.20
CA ALA A 121 5.69 -16.87 -29.83
C ALA A 121 4.51 -17.56 -29.13
N ALA A 122 3.71 -18.25 -29.94
CA ALA A 122 2.70 -19.19 -29.49
C ALA A 122 2.92 -20.49 -30.27
N PRO A 123 3.08 -21.64 -29.59
CA PRO A 123 3.25 -22.92 -30.28
C PRO A 123 2.11 -23.19 -31.27
N ARG A 124 2.46 -23.67 -32.47
CA ARG A 124 1.51 -24.01 -33.56
C ARG A 124 0.65 -22.86 -34.08
N ALA A 125 1.02 -21.60 -33.80
CA ALA A 125 0.28 -20.44 -34.28
C ALA A 125 0.17 -20.38 -35.82
N ASN A 126 1.15 -20.93 -36.54
CA ASN A 126 1.16 -21.01 -38.01
C ASN A 126 0.06 -21.94 -38.58
N GLU A 127 -0.53 -22.82 -37.77
CA GLU A 127 -1.65 -23.68 -38.17
C GLU A 127 -2.98 -22.91 -38.16
N GLN A 128 -3.02 -21.71 -37.59
CA GLN A 128 -4.22 -20.88 -37.50
C GLN A 128 -4.16 -19.73 -38.51
N ALA A 129 -5.07 -19.78 -39.50
CA ALA A 129 -5.10 -18.85 -40.65
C ALA A 129 -5.28 -17.37 -40.28
N SER A 130 -5.68 -17.03 -39.05
CA SER A 130 -5.96 -15.66 -38.62
C SER A 130 -5.38 -15.33 -37.24
N PHE A 131 -4.21 -15.88 -36.90
CA PHE A 131 -3.54 -15.58 -35.64
C PHE A 131 -2.82 -14.21 -35.68
N ALA A 132 -3.43 -13.19 -35.06
CA ALA A 132 -2.85 -11.85 -34.94
C ALA A 132 -2.15 -11.69 -33.58
N LYS A 133 -0.82 -11.61 -33.58
CA LYS A 133 -0.01 -11.50 -32.34
C LYS A 133 -0.20 -10.16 -31.66
N GLU A 134 -0.49 -9.12 -32.42
CA GLU A 134 -0.47 -7.72 -32.03
C GLU A 134 -1.52 -7.43 -30.94
N ASN A 135 -2.64 -8.17 -30.95
CA ASN A 135 -3.72 -8.02 -29.97
C ASN A 135 -3.55 -8.91 -28.72
N LEU A 136 -2.48 -9.69 -28.66
CA LEU A 136 -2.25 -10.74 -27.66
C LEU A 136 -1.05 -10.45 -26.74
N ALA A 137 -0.56 -9.21 -26.70
CA ALA A 137 0.38 -8.75 -25.68
C ALA A 137 -0.24 -8.85 -24.26
N LEU A 138 0.59 -8.99 -23.24
CA LEU A 138 0.13 -8.87 -21.85
C LEU A 138 -0.51 -7.48 -21.64
N VAL A 139 -1.55 -7.44 -20.82
CA VAL A 139 -2.22 -6.17 -20.50
C VAL A 139 -1.25 -5.30 -19.71
N SER A 140 -0.90 -4.14 -20.23
CA SER A 140 0.02 -3.19 -19.59
C SER A 140 -0.69 -2.30 -18.58
N PHE A 141 0.05 -1.88 -17.56
CA PHE A 141 -0.39 -0.94 -16.53
C PHE A 141 0.50 0.31 -16.51
N ALA A 142 -0.02 1.42 -15.99
CA ALA A 142 0.80 2.60 -15.77
C ALA A 142 1.78 2.31 -14.63
N LEU A 143 3.05 2.68 -14.82
CA LEU A 143 4.10 2.53 -13.82
C LEU A 143 4.84 3.85 -13.69
N GLU A 144 5.01 4.31 -12.46
CA GLU A 144 5.87 5.42 -12.12
C GLU A 144 6.83 5.03 -11.00
N GLN A 145 8.04 5.55 -11.09
CA GLN A 145 9.08 5.36 -10.10
C GLN A 145 9.30 6.69 -9.37
N TRP A 146 9.16 6.69 -8.05
CA TRP A 146 9.51 7.83 -7.21
C TRP A 146 10.66 7.44 -6.27
N GLY A 147 11.85 8.02 -6.49
CA GLY A 147 13.07 7.51 -5.87
C GLY A 147 13.26 6.04 -6.26
N PRO A 148 13.45 5.11 -5.31
CA PRO A 148 13.48 3.68 -5.59
C PRO A 148 12.13 2.99 -5.39
N LEU A 149 11.05 3.72 -5.11
CA LEU A 149 9.72 3.16 -4.89
C LEU A 149 8.97 3.04 -6.22
N ILE A 150 8.43 1.85 -6.52
CA ILE A 150 7.65 1.60 -7.73
C ILE A 150 6.17 1.65 -7.38
N PHE A 151 5.45 2.52 -8.09
CA PHE A 151 4.00 2.63 -8.04
C PHE A 151 3.40 2.16 -9.37
N VAL A 152 2.27 1.44 -9.28
CA VAL A 152 1.55 0.95 -10.46
C VAL A 152 0.08 1.29 -10.34
N ASN A 153 -0.53 1.71 -11.44
CA ASN A 153 -1.97 1.88 -11.58
C ASN A 153 -2.51 0.95 -12.67
N PRO A 154 -3.55 0.15 -12.40
CA PRO A 154 -4.16 -0.71 -13.42
C PRO A 154 -4.71 0.02 -14.65
N ASP A 155 -4.97 1.32 -14.56
CA ASP A 155 -5.33 2.15 -15.70
C ASP A 155 -4.05 2.67 -16.40
N PRO A 156 -3.76 2.24 -17.65
CA PRO A 156 -2.60 2.72 -18.40
C PRO A 156 -2.69 4.21 -18.79
N LEU A 157 -3.87 4.83 -18.65
CA LEU A 157 -4.13 6.24 -18.90
C LEU A 157 -4.35 7.03 -17.60
N ALA A 158 -3.99 6.46 -16.45
CA ALA A 158 -4.07 7.15 -15.18
C ALA A 158 -3.32 8.48 -15.22
N ARG A 159 -3.89 9.50 -14.57
CA ARG A 159 -3.17 10.74 -14.24
C ARG A 159 -1.89 10.40 -13.47
N SER A 160 -0.83 11.19 -13.69
CA SER A 160 0.49 10.86 -13.17
C SER A 160 0.51 10.78 -11.64
N PHE A 161 1.27 9.81 -11.10
CA PHE A 161 1.47 9.69 -9.65
C PHE A 161 2.08 10.96 -9.06
N GLY A 162 3.10 11.51 -9.73
CA GLY A 162 3.76 12.75 -9.31
C GLY A 162 2.86 13.97 -9.34
N GLU A 163 1.91 14.05 -10.28
CA GLU A 163 0.93 15.14 -10.35
C GLU A 163 -0.09 15.05 -9.20
N ILE A 164 -0.59 13.85 -8.92
CA ILE A 164 -1.60 13.59 -7.87
C ILE A 164 -1.01 13.80 -6.47
N ASN A 165 0.27 13.47 -6.28
CA ASN A 165 0.94 13.49 -4.98
C ASN A 165 2.06 14.54 -4.90
N SER A 166 1.90 15.67 -5.58
CA SER A 166 2.94 16.69 -5.76
C SER A 166 3.49 17.29 -4.45
N GLY A 167 2.72 17.29 -3.36
CA GLY A 167 3.17 17.73 -2.04
C GLY A 167 4.04 16.73 -1.28
N LEU A 168 4.05 15.46 -1.68
CA LEU A 168 4.68 14.37 -0.95
C LEU A 168 6.23 14.47 -0.93
N PRO A 169 6.93 14.80 -2.04
CA PRO A 169 8.39 14.99 -2.02
C PRO A 169 8.84 16.08 -1.05
N ALA A 170 8.10 17.19 -0.96
CA ALA A 170 8.43 18.28 -0.05
C ALA A 170 8.29 17.87 1.43
N LEU A 171 7.38 16.95 1.75
CA LEU A 171 7.27 16.38 3.09
C LEU A 171 8.49 15.53 3.43
N PHE A 172 8.92 14.67 2.52
CA PHE A 172 10.11 13.81 2.71
C PHE A 172 11.38 14.64 2.86
N GLU A 173 11.52 15.70 2.05
CA GLU A 173 12.63 16.66 2.17
C GLU A 173 12.66 17.35 3.54
N ARG A 174 11.51 17.82 4.04
CA ARG A 174 11.41 18.41 5.40
C ARG A 174 11.74 17.41 6.50
N ALA A 175 11.41 16.13 6.31
CA ALA A 175 11.82 15.06 7.21
C ALA A 175 13.31 14.69 7.08
N GLY A 176 14.04 15.29 6.14
CA GLY A 176 15.44 15.00 5.87
C GLY A 176 15.66 13.63 5.21
N VAL A 177 14.64 13.04 4.60
CA VAL A 177 14.70 11.71 3.99
C VAL A 177 15.02 11.82 2.49
N ASP A 178 16.25 11.46 2.14
CA ASP A 178 16.67 11.24 0.75
C ASP A 178 16.55 9.75 0.42
N LEU A 179 15.50 9.40 -0.33
CA LEU A 179 15.20 8.02 -0.74
C LEU A 179 16.37 7.34 -1.48
N GLY A 180 17.24 8.09 -2.15
CA GLY A 180 18.39 7.54 -2.88
C GLY A 180 19.56 7.15 -1.98
N ARG A 181 19.56 7.58 -0.72
CA ARG A 181 20.63 7.32 0.26
C ARG A 181 20.26 6.29 1.32
N LEU A 182 19.00 5.84 1.33
CA LEU A 182 18.57 4.81 2.25
C LEU A 182 18.77 3.42 1.64
N ARG A 183 19.20 2.48 2.48
CA ARG A 183 19.39 1.08 2.11
C ARG A 183 18.38 0.22 2.84
N MET A 184 17.71 -0.66 2.11
CA MET A 184 16.82 -1.65 2.71
C MET A 184 17.65 -2.66 3.49
N VAL A 185 17.32 -2.88 4.77
CA VAL A 185 18.03 -3.83 5.62
C VAL A 185 17.19 -5.06 5.96
N ARG A 186 15.85 -4.93 5.95
CA ARG A 186 14.94 -6.00 6.38
C ARG A 186 13.54 -5.79 5.80
N ARG A 187 12.83 -6.90 5.59
CA ARG A 187 11.37 -6.94 5.39
C ARG A 187 10.78 -7.89 6.43
N ASP A 188 9.76 -7.43 7.14
CA ASP A 188 8.91 -8.29 7.96
C ASP A 188 7.51 -8.42 7.33
N LEU A 189 6.84 -9.52 7.64
CA LEU A 189 5.52 -9.88 7.12
C LEU A 189 4.59 -10.25 8.26
N TYR A 190 3.40 -9.66 8.27
CA TYR A 190 2.38 -9.86 9.29
C TYR A 190 1.06 -10.25 8.64
N ASP A 191 0.34 -11.18 9.23
CA ASP A 191 -1.03 -11.54 8.87
C ASP A 191 -1.96 -11.10 10.01
N LEU A 192 -3.05 -10.41 9.65
CA LEU A 192 -4.03 -9.84 10.58
C LEU A 192 -5.42 -10.35 10.23
N SER A 193 -6.14 -10.81 11.25
CA SER A 193 -7.57 -11.13 11.18
C SER A 193 -8.43 -9.86 11.34
N ALA A 194 -8.09 -8.83 10.55
CA ALA A 194 -8.79 -7.55 10.50
C ALA A 194 -8.89 -7.02 9.07
N ASN A 195 -9.92 -6.22 8.82
CA ASN A 195 -10.10 -5.48 7.58
C ASN A 195 -8.97 -4.46 7.38
N TRP A 196 -8.55 -4.28 6.12
CA TRP A 196 -7.43 -3.40 5.76
C TRP A 196 -7.61 -1.95 6.21
N LYS A 197 -8.86 -1.47 6.27
CA LYS A 197 -9.18 -0.14 6.77
C LYS A 197 -8.83 0.00 8.24
N ILE A 198 -9.13 -1.00 9.07
CA ILE A 198 -8.82 -0.96 10.51
C ILE A 198 -7.31 -0.80 10.73
N VAL A 199 -6.50 -1.53 9.95
CA VAL A 199 -5.03 -1.45 10.03
C VAL A 199 -4.52 -0.04 9.71
N ILE A 200 -5.03 0.55 8.63
CA ILE A 200 -4.64 1.91 8.21
C ILE A 200 -5.19 2.97 9.18
N GLU A 201 -6.40 2.77 9.70
CA GLU A 201 -7.01 3.65 10.70
C GLU A 201 -6.17 3.66 11.99
N ASN A 202 -5.73 2.50 12.46
CA ASN A 202 -4.84 2.35 13.62
C ASN A 202 -3.50 3.09 13.42
N PHE A 203 -2.92 3.02 12.22
CA PHE A 203 -1.70 3.78 11.91
C PHE A 203 -1.93 5.29 11.83
N ASN A 204 -3.16 5.78 11.54
CA ASN A 204 -3.43 7.19 11.25
C ASN A 204 -3.53 8.10 12.48
N GLU A 205 -3.32 7.57 13.67
CA GLU A 205 -3.39 8.29 14.93
C GLU A 205 -2.42 7.69 15.96
N CYS A 206 -2.28 8.40 17.08
CA CYS A 206 -1.49 7.93 18.21
C CYS A 206 -2.19 8.24 19.54
N TYR A 207 -3.53 8.30 19.49
CA TYR A 207 -4.41 8.41 20.64
C TYR A 207 -4.41 7.13 21.47
N HIS A 208 -4.25 5.95 20.85
CA HIS A 208 -4.08 4.68 21.57
C HIS A 208 -2.67 4.51 22.18
N CYS A 209 -1.65 5.16 21.62
CA CYS A 209 -0.24 4.93 21.95
C CYS A 209 0.10 4.99 23.45
N PRO A 210 -0.37 5.99 24.24
CA PRO A 210 -0.03 6.08 25.67
C PRO A 210 -0.50 4.87 26.48
N VAL A 211 -1.56 4.20 26.02
CA VAL A 211 -2.17 3.05 26.69
C VAL A 211 -1.59 1.74 26.16
N ALA A 212 -1.48 1.62 24.83
CA ALA A 212 -1.13 0.37 24.17
C ALA A 212 0.37 0.15 23.99
N HIS A 213 1.16 1.22 23.85
CA HIS A 213 2.60 1.14 23.56
C HIS A 213 3.43 1.90 24.60
N PRO A 214 3.55 1.40 25.85
CA PRO A 214 4.33 2.07 26.90
C PRO A 214 5.78 2.34 26.49
N LYS A 215 6.46 1.35 25.87
CA LYS A 215 7.87 1.51 25.45
C LYS A 215 8.05 2.51 24.31
N PHE A 216 7.09 2.57 23.38
CA PHE A 216 7.12 3.55 22.32
C PHE A 216 6.88 4.97 22.86
N SER A 217 5.95 5.10 23.82
CA SER A 217 5.61 6.39 24.45
C SER A 217 6.72 6.94 25.35
N GLU A 218 7.72 6.12 25.73
CA GLU A 218 8.95 6.61 26.36
C GLU A 218 9.87 7.34 25.36
N LEU A 219 9.73 7.06 24.06
CA LEU A 219 10.60 7.58 23.00
C LEU A 219 9.96 8.67 22.17
N ILE A 220 8.64 8.62 21.98
CA ILE A 220 7.89 9.60 21.20
C ILE A 220 6.94 10.36 22.12
N ASP A 221 6.98 11.69 22.05
CA ASP A 221 6.07 12.55 22.80
C ASP A 221 4.67 12.46 22.21
N THR A 222 3.83 11.67 22.87
CA THR A 222 2.47 11.38 22.41
C THR A 222 1.47 12.50 22.66
N ASP A 223 1.85 13.53 23.41
CA ASP A 223 0.97 14.67 23.69
C ASP A 223 1.16 15.80 22.67
N ALA A 224 2.39 15.94 22.14
CA ALA A 224 2.81 17.00 21.24
C ALA A 224 2.62 16.71 19.73
N TYR A 225 1.74 15.78 19.37
CA TYR A 225 1.44 15.46 17.96
C TYR A 225 0.73 16.59 17.21
N SER A 226 1.11 16.78 15.94
CA SER A 226 0.36 17.62 14.98
C SER A 226 0.01 16.79 13.74
N SER A 227 -1.19 16.99 13.19
CA SER A 227 -1.66 16.31 11.97
C SER A 227 -1.85 17.30 10.83
N ASP A 228 -1.55 16.84 9.61
CA ASP A 228 -1.79 17.54 8.35
C ASP A 228 -2.65 16.64 7.44
N THR A 229 -3.83 17.16 7.08
CA THR A 229 -4.82 16.51 6.22
C THR A 229 -5.21 17.42 5.06
N ALA A 230 -4.40 18.44 4.76
CA ALA A 230 -4.68 19.41 3.70
C ALA A 230 -4.49 18.85 2.29
N ASN A 231 -3.70 17.77 2.16
CA ASN A 231 -3.47 17.10 0.89
C ASN A 231 -4.62 16.15 0.56
N GLU A 232 -4.92 16.00 -0.74
CA GLU A 232 -6.07 15.24 -1.18
C GLU A 232 -5.90 13.73 -0.97
N TYR A 233 -4.73 13.17 -1.33
CA TYR A 233 -4.50 11.71 -1.37
C TYR A 233 -3.51 11.22 -0.32
N PHE A 234 -3.03 12.09 0.56
CA PHE A 234 -2.25 11.67 1.71
C PHE A 234 -2.53 12.55 2.92
N SER A 235 -2.30 11.98 4.09
CA SER A 235 -2.30 12.68 5.37
C SER A 235 -1.00 12.36 6.10
N SER A 236 -0.67 13.16 7.09
CA SER A 236 0.48 12.86 7.96
C SER A 236 0.26 13.35 9.37
N TYR A 237 1.02 12.79 10.31
CA TYR A 237 1.21 13.40 11.62
C TYR A 237 2.66 13.30 12.07
N TYR A 238 3.08 14.24 12.90
CA TYR A 238 4.46 14.37 13.37
C TYR A 238 4.56 14.10 14.87
N GLY A 239 5.35 13.10 15.24
CA GLY A 239 5.68 12.74 16.62
C GLY A 239 7.08 13.18 17.00
N PRO A 240 7.25 14.15 17.93
CA PRO A 240 8.56 14.54 18.42
C PRO A 240 9.25 13.38 19.16
N ILE A 241 10.55 13.20 18.96
CA ILE A 241 11.33 12.27 19.77
C ILE A 241 11.68 12.94 21.10
N VAL A 242 11.39 12.28 22.21
CA VAL A 242 11.64 12.78 23.57
C VAL A 242 13.13 13.12 23.72
N GLY A 243 13.41 14.33 24.22
CA GLY A 243 14.77 14.81 24.45
C GLY A 243 15.53 15.29 23.21
N LEU A 244 14.93 15.28 22.00
CA LEU A 244 15.53 15.82 20.79
C LEU A 244 14.74 17.01 20.24
N SER A 245 15.37 18.18 20.17
CA SER A 245 14.75 19.37 19.58
C SER A 245 14.62 19.23 18.07
N ASN A 246 13.42 19.52 17.53
CA ASN A 246 13.11 19.52 16.10
C ASN A 246 13.46 18.21 15.37
N ARG A 247 13.43 17.08 16.08
CA ARG A 247 13.66 15.74 15.53
C ARG A 247 12.51 14.85 15.96
N GLY A 248 11.99 14.07 15.02
CA GLY A 248 10.81 13.27 15.26
C GLY A 248 10.60 12.23 14.18
N VAL A 249 9.40 11.67 14.17
CA VAL A 249 8.94 10.75 13.15
C VAL A 249 7.75 11.37 12.43
N ASN A 250 7.79 11.44 11.11
CA ASN A 250 6.61 11.77 10.31
C ASN A 250 5.95 10.48 9.87
N TYR A 251 4.72 10.26 10.30
CA TYR A 251 3.89 9.14 9.88
C TYR A 251 2.99 9.63 8.75
N VAL A 252 3.08 9.01 7.59
CA VAL A 252 2.40 9.45 6.37
C VAL A 252 1.53 8.31 5.86
N THR A 253 0.25 8.54 5.70
CA THR A 253 -0.65 7.60 5.03
C THR A 253 -0.89 8.10 3.61
N LEU A 254 -0.43 7.32 2.63
CA LEU A 254 -0.64 7.59 1.22
C LEU A 254 -1.72 6.64 0.67
N TRP A 255 -2.77 7.24 0.12
CA TRP A 255 -3.91 6.52 -0.42
C TRP A 255 -3.48 5.56 -1.56
N PRO A 256 -4.01 4.32 -1.61
CA PRO A 256 -4.95 3.74 -0.65
C PRO A 256 -4.29 2.92 0.47
N THR A 257 -3.12 2.31 0.24
CA THR A 257 -2.66 1.18 1.07
C THR A 257 -1.16 1.19 1.40
N VAL A 258 -0.52 2.36 1.39
CA VAL A 258 0.89 2.46 1.79
C VAL A 258 1.07 3.56 2.81
N MET A 259 1.87 3.25 3.82
CA MET A 259 2.18 4.14 4.92
C MET A 259 3.70 4.25 5.06
N PHE A 260 4.16 5.40 5.52
CA PHE A 260 5.58 5.68 5.74
C PHE A 260 5.80 6.19 7.15
N ALA A 261 6.80 5.66 7.84
CA ALA A 261 7.33 6.27 9.05
C ALA A 261 8.72 6.84 8.74
N LEU A 262 8.84 8.15 8.67
CA LEU A 262 10.07 8.88 8.34
C LEU A 262 10.77 9.27 9.63
N SER A 263 11.78 8.51 10.03
CA SER A 263 12.44 8.69 11.31
C SER A 263 13.68 9.57 11.19
N ALA A 264 13.74 10.59 12.05
CA ALA A 264 14.96 11.38 12.23
C ALA A 264 16.02 10.64 13.07
N LYS A 265 15.65 9.64 13.87
CA LYS A 265 16.60 8.84 14.67
C LYS A 265 16.02 7.44 15.02
N PRO A 266 16.70 6.34 14.64
CA PRO A 266 17.74 6.29 13.60
C PRO A 266 17.27 6.96 12.31
N HIS A 267 18.19 7.55 11.57
CA HIS A 267 17.83 8.21 10.30
C HIS A 267 17.44 7.15 9.27
N GLY A 268 16.17 7.16 8.88
CA GLY A 268 15.63 6.09 8.07
C GLY A 268 14.15 6.23 7.77
N MET A 269 13.61 5.20 7.15
CA MET A 269 12.23 5.11 6.73
C MET A 269 11.71 3.68 6.89
N GLN A 270 10.48 3.55 7.34
CA GLN A 270 9.71 2.33 7.16
C GLN A 270 8.71 2.52 6.03
N VAL A 271 8.54 1.51 5.18
CA VAL A 271 7.43 1.45 4.20
C VAL A 271 6.52 0.30 4.62
N LEU A 272 5.33 0.64 5.12
CA LEU A 272 4.31 -0.32 5.49
C LEU A 272 3.34 -0.43 4.32
N ARG A 273 3.17 -1.63 3.78
CA ARG A 273 2.26 -1.90 2.66
C ARG A 273 1.17 -2.86 3.12
N THR A 274 -0.07 -2.39 3.10
CA THR A 274 -1.26 -3.14 3.48
C THR A 274 -1.84 -3.87 2.27
N TRP A 275 -2.04 -5.18 2.38
CA TRP A 275 -2.51 -6.09 1.32
C TRP A 275 -3.86 -6.67 1.76
N PRO A 276 -4.97 -6.12 1.28
CA PRO A 276 -6.29 -6.66 1.58
C PRO A 276 -6.43 -8.05 0.94
N LEU A 277 -6.68 -9.09 1.74
CA LEU A 277 -6.88 -10.47 1.25
C LEU A 277 -8.36 -10.76 1.04
N ASP A 278 -9.19 -10.34 2.00
CA ASP A 278 -10.64 -10.35 1.91
C ASP A 278 -11.24 -9.28 2.84
N ALA A 279 -12.55 -9.34 3.10
CA ALA A 279 -13.23 -8.38 3.96
C ALA A 279 -12.75 -8.38 5.42
N ARG A 280 -12.04 -9.41 5.87
CA ARG A 280 -11.65 -9.64 7.27
C ARG A 280 -10.19 -10.02 7.48
N HIS A 281 -9.44 -10.23 6.40
CA HIS A 281 -8.04 -10.61 6.47
C HIS A 281 -7.19 -9.63 5.68
N THR A 282 -6.10 -9.23 6.32
CA THR A 282 -5.13 -8.31 5.76
C THR A 282 -3.74 -8.87 6.00
N ARG A 283 -2.87 -8.71 5.02
CA ARG A 283 -1.45 -8.97 5.15
C ARG A 283 -0.70 -7.66 5.08
N GLU A 284 0.32 -7.48 5.88
CA GLU A 284 1.13 -6.27 5.87
C GLU A 284 2.61 -6.62 5.75
N THR A 285 3.33 -5.86 4.92
CA THR A 285 4.79 -5.90 4.89
C THR A 285 5.35 -4.61 5.45
N ILE A 286 6.38 -4.70 6.27
CA ILE A 286 7.17 -3.55 6.71
C ILE A 286 8.58 -3.67 6.15
N ASP A 287 8.95 -2.74 5.28
CA ASP A 287 10.31 -2.61 4.76
C ASP A 287 11.08 -1.57 5.57
N TYR A 288 12.24 -1.95 6.09
CA TYR A 288 13.09 -1.08 6.90
C TYR A 288 14.24 -0.56 6.06
N TYR A 289 14.36 0.77 5.98
CA TYR A 289 15.43 1.46 5.28
C TYR A 289 16.18 2.39 6.24
N PHE A 290 17.51 2.34 6.23
CA PHE A 290 18.34 3.22 7.04
C PHE A 290 19.45 3.86 6.21
N SER A 291 19.93 5.01 6.67
CA SER A 291 21.11 5.64 6.12
C SER A 291 22.38 4.85 6.47
N GLU A 292 23.47 5.08 5.74
CA GLU A 292 24.74 4.35 5.94
C GLU A 292 25.38 4.64 7.30
N GLU A 293 25.04 5.76 7.92
CA GLU A 293 25.55 6.19 9.21
C GLU A 293 24.89 5.43 10.39
N VAL A 294 23.74 4.79 10.18
CA VAL A 294 23.05 4.02 11.21
C VAL A 294 23.76 2.69 11.41
N SER A 295 24.19 2.42 12.64
CA SER A 295 24.88 1.17 12.97
C SER A 295 23.96 -0.06 12.87
N GLU A 296 24.53 -1.24 12.63
CA GLU A 296 23.79 -2.51 12.67
C GLU A 296 23.09 -2.76 14.02
N LYS A 297 23.69 -2.28 15.11
CA LYS A 297 23.08 -2.39 16.44
C LYS A 297 21.84 -1.50 16.55
N GLU A 298 21.97 -0.23 16.17
CA GLU A 298 20.88 0.75 16.25
C GLU A 298 19.71 0.37 15.33
N SER A 299 19.99 -0.04 14.10
CA SER A 299 18.96 -0.54 13.17
C SER A 299 18.25 -1.78 13.70
N ARG A 300 18.97 -2.74 14.30
CA ARG A 300 18.37 -3.92 14.91
C ARG A 300 17.48 -3.57 16.11
N GLU A 301 17.95 -2.72 17.02
CA GLU A 301 17.15 -2.29 18.19
C GLU A 301 15.87 -1.56 17.76
N TYR A 302 15.93 -0.74 16.71
CA TYR A 302 14.75 -0.07 16.16
C TYR A 302 13.77 -1.05 15.50
N VAL A 303 14.27 -2.03 14.74
CA VAL A 303 13.46 -3.11 14.16
C VAL A 303 12.75 -3.90 15.27
N GLU A 304 13.46 -4.27 16.33
CA GLU A 304 12.89 -5.02 17.46
C GLU A 304 11.79 -4.23 18.18
N LEU A 305 11.98 -2.93 18.39
CA LEU A 305 10.94 -2.05 18.93
C LEU A 305 9.73 -1.98 17.98
N SER A 306 9.97 -1.82 16.68
CA SER A 306 8.90 -1.76 15.69
C SER A 306 8.11 -3.07 15.62
N ASP A 307 8.77 -4.24 15.69
CA ASP A 307 8.09 -5.54 15.71
C ASP A 307 7.23 -5.70 16.97
N LEU A 308 7.70 -5.20 18.12
CA LEU A 308 6.91 -5.18 19.35
C LEU A 308 5.64 -4.34 19.20
N VAL A 309 5.77 -3.09 18.74
CA VAL A 309 4.63 -2.18 18.52
C VAL A 309 3.65 -2.80 17.52
N GLN A 310 4.15 -3.34 16.41
CA GLN A 310 3.31 -4.00 15.41
C GLN A 310 2.50 -5.17 16.01
N ARG A 311 3.11 -5.98 16.88
CA ARG A 311 2.39 -7.09 17.56
C ARG A 311 1.31 -6.60 18.51
N GLU A 312 1.57 -5.49 19.20
CA GLU A 312 0.58 -4.83 20.05
C GLU A 312 -0.60 -4.32 19.20
N ASP A 313 -0.31 -3.66 18.08
CA ASP A 313 -1.31 -3.17 17.12
C ASP A 313 -2.16 -4.28 16.49
N ILE A 314 -1.57 -5.42 16.17
CA ILE A 314 -2.30 -6.59 15.65
C ILE A 314 -3.39 -7.01 16.64
N VAL A 315 -3.07 -7.06 17.94
CA VAL A 315 -4.04 -7.42 18.98
C VAL A 315 -5.19 -6.42 19.02
N LEU A 316 -4.90 -5.12 18.91
CA LEU A 316 -5.91 -4.06 18.88
C LEU A 316 -6.80 -4.18 17.64
N CYS A 317 -6.21 -4.26 16.45
CA CYS A 317 -6.92 -4.33 15.17
C CYS A 317 -7.87 -5.53 15.11
N GLU A 318 -7.39 -6.72 15.50
CA GLU A 318 -8.23 -7.92 15.54
C GLU A 318 -9.33 -7.84 16.61
N SER A 319 -9.07 -7.16 17.72
CA SER A 319 -10.08 -6.89 18.74
C SER A 319 -11.19 -5.96 18.21
N VAL A 320 -10.81 -4.88 17.52
CA VAL A 320 -11.75 -3.98 16.85
C VAL A 320 -12.60 -4.75 15.83
N GLN A 321 -11.97 -5.60 15.02
CA GLN A 321 -12.69 -6.42 14.04
C GLN A 321 -13.75 -7.31 14.72
N ARG A 322 -13.38 -8.05 15.78
CA ARG A 322 -14.33 -8.87 16.55
C ARG A 322 -15.44 -8.03 17.18
N GLY A 323 -15.11 -6.83 17.65
CA GLY A 323 -16.07 -5.87 18.21
C GLY A 323 -17.11 -5.44 17.17
N LEU A 324 -16.67 -5.02 15.98
CA LEU A 324 -17.56 -4.64 14.87
C LEU A 324 -18.42 -5.82 14.40
N ASP A 325 -17.86 -7.03 14.40
CA ASP A 325 -18.56 -8.26 14.00
C ASP A 325 -19.70 -8.66 14.93
N SER A 326 -19.68 -8.19 16.18
CA SER A 326 -20.78 -8.41 17.12
C SER A 326 -22.09 -7.75 16.69
N GLY A 327 -22.03 -6.72 15.83
CA GLY A 327 -23.19 -5.92 15.42
C GLY A 327 -23.81 -5.07 16.53
N VAL A 328 -23.20 -5.01 17.72
CA VAL A 328 -23.71 -4.23 18.87
C VAL A 328 -23.67 -2.73 18.58
N ILE A 329 -22.67 -2.27 17.82
CA ILE A 329 -22.59 -0.90 17.32
C ILE A 329 -22.57 -0.91 15.79
N ASN A 330 -23.22 0.08 15.17
CA ASN A 330 -23.12 0.28 13.73
C ASN A 330 -22.02 1.28 13.36
N HIS A 331 -21.65 2.18 14.28
CA HIS A 331 -20.60 3.18 14.09
C HIS A 331 -19.90 3.46 15.43
N GLY A 332 -18.63 3.83 15.37
CA GLY A 332 -17.91 4.48 16.46
C GLY A 332 -17.95 6.01 16.31
N HIS A 333 -17.23 6.69 17.21
CA HIS A 333 -17.10 8.15 17.18
C HIS A 333 -15.64 8.54 17.43
N LEU A 334 -15.09 9.34 16.52
CA LEU A 334 -13.71 9.82 16.51
C LEU A 334 -13.57 11.08 17.37
N MET A 335 -12.52 11.11 18.18
CA MET A 335 -11.98 12.31 18.80
C MET A 335 -11.22 13.12 17.74
N LEU A 336 -11.94 13.98 17.00
CA LEU A 336 -11.38 14.79 15.90
C LEU A 336 -10.25 15.77 16.31
N SER A 337 -9.94 15.91 17.60
CA SER A 337 -8.72 16.61 18.05
C SER A 337 -7.46 15.76 17.91
N ARG A 338 -7.59 14.43 17.83
CA ARG A 338 -6.50 13.46 17.75
C ARG A 338 -6.59 12.53 16.54
N GLU A 339 -7.78 12.32 15.98
CA GLU A 339 -8.07 11.28 14.97
C GLU A 339 -8.47 11.85 13.59
N ARG A 340 -8.00 13.06 13.24
CA ARG A 340 -8.29 13.65 11.91
C ARG A 340 -7.75 12.84 10.74
N GLY A 341 -6.63 12.14 10.95
CA GLY A 341 -6.06 11.23 9.95
C GLY A 341 -7.06 10.14 9.55
N ILE A 342 -7.72 9.53 10.53
CA ILE A 342 -8.78 8.54 10.32
C ILE A 342 -9.94 9.16 9.55
N GLN A 343 -10.43 10.33 9.96
CA GLN A 343 -11.53 11.01 9.28
C GLN A 343 -11.20 11.28 7.80
N HIS A 344 -10.01 11.80 7.51
CA HIS A 344 -9.54 12.05 6.14
C HIS A 344 -9.53 10.75 5.32
N PHE A 345 -8.96 9.68 5.87
CA PHE A 345 -8.91 8.37 5.22
C PHE A 345 -10.31 7.81 4.94
N GLN A 346 -11.21 7.82 5.93
CA GLN A 346 -12.58 7.31 5.76
C GLN A 346 -13.38 8.12 4.73
N LYS A 347 -13.15 9.43 4.62
CA LYS A 347 -13.74 10.27 3.56
C LYS A 347 -13.25 9.85 2.16
N LEU A 348 -11.98 9.44 2.03
CA LEU A 348 -11.47 8.89 0.78
C LEU A 348 -12.11 7.53 0.46
N VAL A 349 -12.22 6.63 1.44
CA VAL A 349 -12.93 5.35 1.27
C VAL A 349 -14.36 5.60 0.78
N HIS A 350 -15.09 6.48 1.46
CA HIS A 350 -16.45 6.86 1.08
C HIS A 350 -16.51 7.36 -0.37
N ARG A 351 -15.71 8.38 -0.72
CA ARG A 351 -15.66 8.98 -2.05
C ARG A 351 -15.47 7.94 -3.16
N PHE A 352 -14.45 7.08 -3.01
CA PHE A 352 -14.17 6.08 -4.04
C PHE A 352 -15.23 4.97 -4.09
N VAL A 353 -15.77 4.53 -2.95
CA VAL A 353 -16.82 3.49 -2.91
C VAL A 353 -18.14 4.01 -3.50
N THR A 354 -18.49 5.27 -3.29
CA THR A 354 -19.75 5.84 -3.82
C THR A 354 -19.61 6.41 -5.24
N GLY A 355 -18.38 6.64 -5.72
CA GLY A 355 -18.10 7.10 -7.09
C GLY A 355 -18.19 8.61 -7.25
N GLY A 356 -17.85 9.34 -6.18
CA GLY A 356 -17.73 10.80 -6.19
C GLY A 356 -16.46 11.33 -6.87
#